data_AF-H1PSS8-F1
#
_entry.id   AF-H1PSS8-F1
#
_cell.length_a   1.000
_cell.length_b   1.000
_cell.length_c   1.000
_cell.angle_alpha   90.00
_cell.angle_beta   90.00
_cell.angle_gamma   90.00
#
_symmetry.space_group_name_H-M   'P 1'
#
loop_
_entity.id
_entity.type
_entity.pdbx_description
1 polymer ?
#
loop_
_entity_poly.entity_id
_entity_poly.type
_entity_poly.pdbx_seq_one_letter_code
_entity_poly.pdbx_strand_id
1 'polypeptide(L)'
;MGVSFTPLVSLVLIIILGSRFVANSTMLAVLGMLVGAFLTYVLNISRFKDKNMKNIFTTGLEGGIASIGGLAGVVGFGTVVSNSIAFKYIVSWVLGLQLNPYVQAIVATMVVCAVTGSSSGGLKIMYDSLGKTFLAAPVNLPVLHRLSSISASALDTLPHSPGLFLMFAVLGLNHKTAYKHVFVCSIMIPLIVTVVSTIIIVMFL
;
A
#
# COMPACT_ATOMS: atom_id res chain seq x y z
N MET A 1 -20.52 19.61 -11.68
CA MET A 1 -19.99 18.29 -11.25
C MET A 1 -18.83 17.79 -12.12
N GLY A 2 -18.82 17.99 -13.44
CA GLY A 2 -17.76 17.44 -14.32
C GLY A 2 -16.34 17.97 -14.08
N VAL A 3 -16.17 19.26 -13.77
CA VAL A 3 -14.83 19.86 -13.53
C VAL A 3 -14.14 19.33 -12.27
N SER A 4 -14.86 18.81 -11.28
CA SER A 4 -14.28 18.36 -10.01
C SER A 4 -13.45 17.07 -10.15
N PHE A 5 -13.74 16.24 -11.16
CA PHE A 5 -12.98 15.00 -11.41
C PHE A 5 -11.79 15.21 -12.35
N THR A 6 -11.70 16.35 -13.03
CA THR A 6 -10.61 16.61 -14.00
C THR A 6 -9.21 16.56 -13.39
N PRO A 7 -8.95 17.03 -12.15
CA PRO A 7 -7.63 16.85 -11.53
C PRO A 7 -7.28 15.38 -11.30
N LEU A 8 -8.25 14.60 -10.82
CA LEU A 8 -8.06 13.16 -10.56
C LEU A 8 -7.79 12.41 -11.87
N VAL A 9 -8.59 12.67 -12.91
CA VAL A 9 -8.40 12.05 -14.24
C VAL A 9 -7.05 12.43 -14.82
N SER A 10 -6.65 13.70 -14.73
CA SER A 10 -5.35 14.16 -15.22
C SER A 10 -4.18 13.46 -14.52
N LEU A 11 -4.26 13.29 -13.19
CA LEU A 11 -3.26 12.58 -12.40
C LEU A 11 -3.13 11.13 -12.85
N VAL A 12 -4.25 10.42 -13.01
CA VAL A 12 -4.25 9.02 -13.43
C VAL A 12 -3.69 8.88 -14.85
N LEU A 13 -4.06 9.77 -15.77
CA LEU A 13 -3.54 9.75 -17.13
C LEU A 13 -2.02 9.99 -17.19
N ILE A 14 -1.51 10.94 -16.41
CA ILE A 14 -0.06 11.20 -16.34
C ILE A 14 0.70 9.98 -15.83
N ILE A 15 0.19 9.29 -14.81
CA ILE A 15 0.83 8.08 -14.28
C ILE A 15 0.80 6.94 -15.30
N ILE A 16 -0.34 6.70 -15.95
CA ILE A 16 -0.48 5.58 -16.90
C ILE A 16 0.35 5.83 -18.16
N LEU A 17 0.19 6.99 -18.79
CA LEU A 17 0.90 7.34 -20.04
C LEU A 17 2.39 7.55 -19.79
N GLY A 18 2.74 8.22 -18.69
CA GLY A 18 4.13 8.45 -18.32
C GLY A 18 4.88 7.16 -18.03
N SER A 19 4.21 6.09 -17.54
CA SER A 19 4.91 4.86 -17.16
C SER A 19 5.53 4.14 -18.37
N ARG A 20 5.10 4.49 -19.58
CA ARG A 20 5.71 4.00 -20.83
C ARG A 20 7.05 4.67 -21.16
N PHE A 21 7.30 5.86 -20.63
CA PHE A 21 8.46 6.68 -21.00
C PHE A 21 9.44 6.88 -19.84
N VAL A 22 8.96 6.82 -18.61
CA VAL A 22 9.74 7.10 -17.41
C VAL A 22 9.67 5.91 -16.46
N ALA A 23 10.82 5.32 -16.17
CA ALA A 23 10.92 4.12 -15.32
C ALA A 23 10.70 4.42 -13.82
N ASN A 24 10.93 5.66 -13.37
CA ASN A 24 10.80 6.02 -11.96
C ASN A 24 9.35 6.39 -11.61
N SER A 25 8.58 5.40 -11.14
CA SER A 25 7.17 5.55 -10.75
C SER A 25 6.91 6.64 -9.70
N THR A 26 7.84 6.86 -8.77
CA THR A 26 7.71 7.91 -7.74
C THR A 26 7.70 9.30 -8.37
N MET A 27 8.56 9.53 -9.37
CA MET A 27 8.63 10.81 -10.07
C MET A 27 7.34 11.11 -10.84
N LEU A 28 6.73 10.12 -11.50
CA LEU A 28 5.44 10.32 -12.18
C LEU A 28 4.34 10.67 -11.19
N ALA A 29 4.30 10.01 -10.03
CA ALA A 29 3.30 10.28 -9.02
C ALA A 29 3.41 11.73 -8.51
N VAL A 30 4.64 12.22 -8.27
CA VAL A 30 4.89 13.60 -7.86
C VAL A 30 4.45 14.59 -8.95
N LEU A 31 4.84 14.35 -10.21
CA LEU A 31 4.43 15.20 -11.33
C LEU A 31 2.91 15.22 -11.52
N GLY A 32 2.26 14.05 -11.44
CA GLY A 32 0.81 13.92 -11.52
C GLY A 32 0.10 14.68 -10.40
N MET A 33 0.59 14.60 -9.16
CA MET A 33 0.07 15.37 -8.03
C MET A 33 0.25 16.87 -8.19
N LEU A 34 1.41 17.33 -8.70
CA LEU A 34 1.66 18.74 -8.97
C LEU A 34 0.72 19.30 -10.05
N VAL A 35 0.57 18.59 -11.16
CA VAL A 35 -0.34 18.99 -12.24
C VAL A 35 -1.80 18.96 -11.78
N GLY A 36 -2.20 17.93 -11.01
CA GLY A 36 -3.52 17.84 -10.41
C GLY A 36 -3.81 19.00 -9.44
N ALA A 37 -2.85 19.36 -8.58
CA ALA A 37 -2.98 20.50 -7.67
C ALA A 37 -3.11 21.82 -8.45
N PHE A 38 -2.29 22.00 -9.49
CA PHE A 38 -2.34 23.17 -10.36
C PHE A 38 -3.68 23.29 -11.10
N LEU A 39 -4.17 22.20 -11.70
CA LEU A 39 -5.49 22.17 -12.36
C LEU A 39 -6.63 22.44 -11.38
N THR A 40 -6.55 21.89 -10.16
CA THR A 40 -7.52 22.16 -9.11
C THR A 40 -7.59 23.65 -8.78
N TYR A 41 -6.43 24.30 -8.67
CA TYR A 41 -6.33 25.74 -8.44
C TYR A 41 -6.94 26.53 -9.60
N VAL A 42 -6.50 26.28 -10.84
CA VAL A 42 -6.94 27.02 -12.04
C VAL A 42 -8.45 26.90 -12.26
N LEU A 43 -9.00 25.69 -12.16
CA LEU A 43 -10.42 25.44 -12.40
C LEU A 43 -11.34 25.99 -11.30
N ASN A 44 -10.78 26.33 -10.13
CA ASN A 44 -11.54 26.85 -8.99
C ASN A 44 -11.08 28.26 -8.58
N ILE A 45 -10.43 29.02 -9.47
CA ILE A 45 -9.91 30.38 -9.20
C ILE A 45 -10.97 31.25 -8.51
N SER A 46 -12.23 31.21 -8.96
CA SER A 46 -13.32 32.00 -8.37
C SER A 46 -13.59 31.67 -6.90
N ARG A 47 -13.32 30.45 -6.43
CA ARG A 47 -13.47 30.02 -5.03
C ARG A 47 -12.24 30.34 -4.17
N PHE A 48 -11.13 30.68 -4.81
CA PHE A 48 -9.85 30.93 -4.16
C PHE A 48 -9.53 32.44 -4.02
N LYS A 49 -10.19 33.31 -4.79
CA LYS A 49 -9.97 34.78 -4.80
C LYS A 49 -10.10 35.43 -3.43
N ASP A 50 -11.09 35.02 -2.63
CA ASP A 50 -11.38 35.65 -1.33
C ASP A 50 -10.74 34.89 -0.14
N LYS A 51 -9.93 33.86 -0.42
CA LYS A 51 -9.32 33.03 0.63
C LYS A 51 -7.86 33.43 0.88
N ASN A 52 -7.46 33.30 2.14
CA ASN A 52 -6.07 33.52 2.55
C ASN A 52 -5.18 32.38 2.01
N MET A 53 -4.46 32.66 0.94
CA MET A 53 -3.61 31.67 0.27
C MET A 53 -2.46 31.18 1.17
N LYS A 54 -1.90 32.06 2.02
CA LYS A 54 -0.85 31.66 2.97
C LYS A 54 -1.38 30.60 3.92
N ASN A 55 -2.58 30.80 4.46
CA ASN A 55 -3.19 29.83 5.37
C ASN A 55 -3.43 28.47 4.68
N ILE A 56 -3.91 28.47 3.43
CA ILE A 56 -4.13 27.24 2.65
C ILE A 56 -2.82 26.46 2.47
N PHE A 57 -1.72 27.15 2.11
CA PHE A 57 -0.41 26.52 1.99
C PHE A 57 0.11 25.99 3.33
N THR A 58 -0.04 26.76 4.42
CA THR A 58 0.37 26.34 5.76
C THR A 58 -0.37 25.08 6.21
N THR A 59 -1.70 25.06 6.12
CA THR A 59 -2.50 23.87 6.49
C THR A 59 -2.18 22.66 5.59
N GLY A 60 -1.93 22.88 4.30
CA GLY A 60 -1.49 21.83 3.39
C GLY A 60 -0.12 21.25 3.76
N LEU A 61 0.84 22.11 4.13
CA LEU A 61 2.17 21.71 4.62
C LEU A 61 2.07 20.95 5.93
N GLU A 62 1.29 21.42 6.90
CA GLU A 62 1.06 20.74 8.18
C GLU A 62 0.47 19.33 7.97
N GLY A 63 -0.56 19.20 7.12
CA GLY A 63 -1.14 17.91 6.75
C GLY A 63 -0.14 16.98 6.05
N GLY A 64 0.71 17.54 5.18
CA GLY A 64 1.79 16.82 4.51
C GLY A 64 2.85 16.30 5.49
N ILE A 65 3.29 17.13 6.44
CA ILE A 65 4.24 16.74 7.49
C ILE A 65 3.67 15.62 8.35
N ALA A 66 2.41 15.74 8.78
CA ALA A 66 1.73 14.68 9.54
C ALA A 66 1.66 13.36 8.75
N SER A 67 1.35 13.44 7.45
CA SER A 67 1.27 12.27 6.56
C SER A 67 2.63 11.58 6.38
N ILE A 68 3.70 12.37 6.14
CA ILE A 68 5.07 11.85 6.01
C ILE A 68 5.55 11.27 7.34
N GLY A 69 5.26 11.94 8.47
CA GLY A 69 5.60 11.45 9.80
C GLY A 69 4.96 10.10 10.11
N GLY A 70 3.68 9.91 9.75
CA GLY A 70 3.00 8.63 9.87
C GLY A 70 3.68 7.52 9.06
N LEU A 71 4.03 7.79 7.79
CA LEU A 71 4.74 6.84 6.94
C LEU A 71 6.13 6.51 7.48
N ALA A 72 6.89 7.52 7.94
CA ALA A 72 8.20 7.33 8.55
C ALA A 72 8.13 6.45 9.80
N GLY A 73 7.11 6.63 10.64
CA GLY A 73 6.86 5.77 11.81
C GLY A 73 6.61 4.31 11.42
N VAL A 74 5.79 4.06 10.40
CA VAL A 74 5.50 2.70 9.89
C VAL A 74 6.76 2.04 9.34
N VAL A 75 7.56 2.75 8.54
CA VAL A 75 8.83 2.24 8.00
C VAL A 75 9.85 1.98 9.12
N GLY A 76 9.93 2.88 10.10
CA GLY A 76 10.79 2.72 11.28
C GLY A 76 10.41 1.49 12.11
N PHE A 77 9.12 1.32 12.41
CA PHE A 77 8.60 0.14 13.09
C PHE A 77 8.93 -1.15 12.32
N GLY A 78 8.64 -1.17 11.02
CA GLY A 78 8.93 -2.32 10.16
C GLY A 78 10.42 -2.70 10.15
N THR A 79 11.31 -1.70 10.18
CA THR A 79 12.76 -1.92 10.27
C THR A 79 13.14 -2.58 11.59
N VAL A 80 12.64 -2.08 12.73
CA VAL A 80 12.90 -2.68 14.05
C VAL A 80 12.38 -4.11 14.13
N VAL A 81 11.15 -4.35 13.65
CA VAL A 81 10.54 -5.68 13.60
C VAL A 81 11.37 -6.63 12.75
N SER A 82 11.83 -6.19 11.56
CA SER A 82 12.63 -7.03 10.65
C SER A 82 13.98 -7.46 11.23
N ASN A 83 14.54 -6.65 12.14
CA ASN A 83 15.79 -6.96 12.85
C ASN A 83 15.59 -7.89 14.06
N SER A 84 14.34 -8.14 14.48
CA SER A 84 14.05 -9.00 15.62
C SER A 84 14.35 -10.47 15.32
N ILE A 85 14.70 -11.21 16.37
CA ILE A 85 14.91 -12.67 16.29
C ILE A 85 13.62 -13.38 15.87
N ALA A 86 12.47 -12.93 16.38
CA ALA A 86 11.16 -13.48 16.05
C ALA A 86 10.86 -13.40 14.53
N PHE A 87 11.18 -12.28 13.90
CA PHE A 87 11.00 -12.12 12.46
C PHE A 87 11.85 -13.11 11.66
N LYS A 88 13.11 -13.33 12.06
CA LYS A 88 13.98 -14.33 11.42
C LYS A 88 13.41 -15.75 11.53
N TYR A 89 12.84 -16.13 12.69
CA TYR A 89 12.17 -17.42 12.83
C TYR A 89 10.98 -17.56 11.91
N ILE A 90 10.16 -16.51 11.78
CA ILE A 90 9.00 -16.49 10.88
C ILE A 90 9.46 -16.66 9.42
N VAL A 91 10.48 -15.91 8.99
CA VAL A 91 11.02 -16.02 7.62
C VAL A 91 11.58 -17.41 7.36
N SER A 92 12.38 -17.96 8.28
CA SER A 92 12.92 -19.32 8.16
C SER A 92 11.82 -20.39 8.12
N TRP A 93 10.76 -20.21 8.91
CA TRP A 93 9.60 -21.10 8.89
C TRP A 93 8.91 -21.07 7.53
N VAL A 94 8.64 -19.89 6.97
CA VAL A 94 8.03 -19.76 5.63
C VAL A 94 8.92 -20.35 4.54
N LEU A 95 10.25 -20.18 4.64
CA LEU A 95 11.19 -20.78 3.71
C LEU A 95 11.28 -22.30 3.83
N GLY A 96 11.06 -22.84 5.03
CA GLY A 96 11.03 -24.29 5.30
C GLY A 96 9.76 -24.98 4.82
N LEU A 97 8.68 -24.23 4.56
CA LEU A 97 7.49 -24.77 3.90
C LEU A 97 7.87 -25.07 2.43
N GLN A 98 8.04 -26.36 2.10
CA GLN A 98 8.34 -26.84 0.74
C GLN A 98 7.15 -26.64 -0.20
N LEU A 99 6.79 -25.39 -0.45
CA LEU A 99 5.65 -24.98 -1.26
C LEU A 99 6.11 -24.59 -2.66
N ASN A 100 5.15 -24.51 -3.58
CA ASN A 100 5.36 -23.85 -4.86
C ASN A 100 5.86 -22.40 -4.62
N PRO A 101 6.92 -21.94 -5.32
CA PRO A 101 7.49 -20.60 -5.14
C PRO A 101 6.48 -19.44 -5.19
N TYR A 102 5.43 -19.53 -6.01
CA TYR A 102 4.36 -18.53 -6.04
C TYR A 102 3.59 -18.49 -4.72
N VAL A 103 3.17 -19.66 -4.23
CA VAL A 103 2.44 -19.80 -2.97
C VAL A 103 3.32 -19.37 -1.80
N GLN A 104 4.60 -19.72 -1.83
CA GLN A 104 5.56 -19.32 -0.81
C GLN A 104 5.71 -17.79 -0.75
N ALA A 105 5.78 -17.10 -1.89
CA ALA A 105 5.84 -15.64 -1.94
C ALA A 105 4.56 -14.98 -1.41
N ILE A 106 3.39 -15.55 -1.73
CA ILE A 106 2.09 -15.09 -1.20
C ILE A 106 2.05 -15.23 0.31
N VAL A 107 2.35 -16.42 0.84
CA VAL A 107 2.35 -16.69 2.29
C VAL A 107 3.37 -15.79 3.00
N ALA A 108 4.58 -15.66 2.44
CA ALA A 108 5.59 -14.75 2.98
C ALA A 108 5.07 -13.31 3.05
N THR A 109 4.47 -12.81 1.96
CA THR A 109 3.93 -11.45 1.92
C THR A 109 2.82 -11.27 2.93
N MET A 110 1.84 -12.19 2.99
CA MET A 110 0.73 -12.13 3.93
C MET A 110 1.23 -12.09 5.38
N VAL A 111 2.19 -12.94 5.73
CA VAL A 111 2.74 -13.00 7.08
C VAL A 111 3.52 -11.73 7.43
N VAL A 112 4.37 -11.23 6.52
CA VAL A 112 5.12 -9.99 6.76
C VAL A 112 4.17 -8.79 6.87
N CYS A 113 3.16 -8.69 6.00
CA CYS A 113 2.11 -7.67 6.08
C CYS A 113 1.27 -7.80 7.36
N ALA A 114 0.99 -9.01 7.83
CA ALA A 114 0.30 -9.26 9.09
C ALA A 114 1.10 -8.75 10.29
N VAL A 115 2.40 -9.05 10.36
CA VAL A 115 3.25 -8.61 11.47
C VAL A 115 3.43 -7.08 11.45
N THR A 116 3.64 -6.52 10.27
CA THR A 116 3.89 -5.07 10.12
C THR A 116 2.62 -4.23 10.22
N GLY A 117 1.45 -4.80 9.95
CA GLY A 117 0.17 -4.07 9.92
C GLY A 117 0.08 -3.04 8.79
N SER A 118 0.78 -3.27 7.68
CA SER A 118 0.82 -2.36 6.52
C SER A 118 1.08 -3.12 5.22
N SER A 119 0.23 -2.95 4.20
CA SER A 119 0.44 -3.59 2.89
C SER A 119 1.71 -3.12 2.21
N SER A 120 1.87 -1.81 1.99
CA SER A 120 3.00 -1.27 1.23
C SER A 120 4.32 -1.38 1.99
N GLY A 121 4.31 -1.17 3.31
CA GLY A 121 5.47 -1.36 4.17
C GLY A 121 5.90 -2.81 4.28
N GLY A 122 4.94 -3.72 4.53
CA GLY A 122 5.20 -5.16 4.62
C GLY A 122 5.69 -5.76 3.31
N LEU A 123 5.09 -5.37 2.17
CA LEU A 123 5.53 -5.81 0.85
C LEU A 123 6.98 -5.39 0.56
N LYS A 124 7.36 -4.16 0.94
CA LYS A 124 8.75 -3.70 0.82
C LYS A 124 9.70 -4.56 1.65
N ILE A 125 9.36 -4.81 2.92
CA ILE A 125 10.19 -5.63 3.82
C ILE A 125 10.32 -7.06 3.31
N MET A 126 9.24 -7.63 2.76
CA MET A 126 9.25 -8.94 2.11
C MET A 126 10.26 -8.95 0.95
N TYR A 127 10.22 -7.98 0.05
CA TYR A 127 11.15 -7.94 -1.08
C TYR A 127 12.60 -7.68 -0.65
N ASP A 128 12.83 -6.82 0.34
CA ASP A 128 14.17 -6.57 0.90
C ASP A 128 14.74 -7.83 1.54
N SER A 129 13.90 -8.66 2.17
CA SER A 129 14.32 -9.87 2.88
C SER A 129 14.42 -11.12 1.99
N LEU A 130 13.47 -11.31 1.06
CA LEU A 130 13.26 -12.55 0.30
C LEU A 130 13.34 -12.37 -1.22
N GLY A 131 13.47 -11.14 -1.71
CA GLY A 131 13.47 -10.86 -3.15
C GLY A 131 14.57 -11.61 -3.90
N LYS A 132 15.77 -11.74 -3.31
CA LYS A 132 16.87 -12.51 -3.91
C LYS A 132 16.54 -14.00 -4.06
N THR A 133 15.82 -14.57 -3.09
CA THR A 133 15.38 -15.98 -3.13
C THR A 133 14.42 -16.20 -4.29
N PHE A 134 13.46 -15.30 -4.47
CA PHE A 134 12.48 -15.43 -5.56
C PHE A 134 13.07 -15.08 -6.94
N LEU A 135 14.07 -14.20 -7.01
CA LEU A 135 14.83 -13.92 -8.22
C LEU A 135 15.62 -15.14 -8.72
N ALA A 136 16.07 -16.01 -7.79
CA ALA A 136 16.79 -17.24 -8.12
C ALA A 136 15.86 -18.43 -8.42
N ALA A 137 14.57 -18.32 -8.08
CA ALA A 137 13.58 -19.37 -8.34
C ALA A 137 13.12 -19.34 -9.82
N PRO A 138 12.74 -20.49 -10.40
CA PRO A 138 12.21 -20.55 -11.77
C PRO A 138 10.76 -20.04 -11.85
N VAL A 139 10.56 -18.74 -11.59
CA VAL A 139 9.24 -18.09 -11.58
C VAL A 139 9.15 -16.95 -12.57
N ASN A 140 7.93 -16.70 -13.06
CA ASN A 140 7.60 -15.51 -13.82
C ASN A 140 7.49 -14.32 -12.84
N LEU A 141 8.52 -13.47 -12.79
CA LEU A 141 8.59 -12.31 -11.90
C LEU A 141 7.41 -11.33 -12.01
N PRO A 142 6.95 -10.93 -13.22
CA PRO A 142 5.75 -10.12 -13.36
C PRO A 142 4.51 -10.72 -12.68
N VAL A 143 4.32 -12.04 -12.80
CA VAL A 143 3.20 -12.74 -12.16
C VAL A 143 3.39 -12.77 -10.65
N LEU A 144 4.59 -13.12 -10.19
CA LEU A 144 4.93 -13.14 -8.77
C LEU A 144 4.66 -11.78 -8.12
N HIS A 145 5.12 -10.70 -8.75
CA HIS A 145 4.93 -9.34 -8.26
C HIS A 145 3.44 -8.98 -8.13
N ARG A 146 2.60 -9.38 -9.10
CA ARG A 146 1.14 -9.16 -9.04
C ARG A 146 0.50 -9.95 -7.90
N LEU A 147 0.85 -11.23 -7.76
CA LEU A 147 0.36 -12.08 -6.67
C LEU A 147 0.77 -11.54 -5.29
N SER A 148 2.04 -11.20 -5.12
CA SER A 148 2.54 -10.58 -3.89
C SER A 148 1.80 -9.27 -3.60
N SER A 149 1.61 -8.40 -4.60
CA SER A 149 0.87 -7.15 -4.44
C SER A 149 -0.58 -7.35 -4.00
N ILE A 150 -1.29 -8.35 -4.57
CA ILE A 150 -2.66 -8.70 -4.17
C ILE A 150 -2.66 -9.21 -2.72
N SER A 151 -1.75 -10.13 -2.40
CA SER A 151 -1.65 -10.76 -1.08
C SER A 151 -1.26 -9.79 0.05
N ALA A 152 -0.59 -8.68 -0.27
CA ALA A 152 -0.21 -7.66 0.69
C ALA A 152 -1.41 -6.99 1.39
N SER A 153 -2.57 -6.97 0.73
CA SER A 153 -3.83 -6.46 1.30
C SER A 153 -4.66 -7.49 2.06
N ALA A 154 -4.20 -8.75 2.16
CA ALA A 154 -5.01 -9.80 2.78
C ALA A 154 -5.04 -9.72 4.30
N LEU A 155 -3.92 -9.33 4.95
CA LEU A 155 -3.76 -9.39 6.41
C LEU A 155 -3.20 -8.08 7.02
N ASP A 156 -3.18 -6.97 6.30
CA ASP A 156 -2.59 -5.71 6.77
C ASP A 156 -3.46 -4.96 7.79
N THR A 157 -4.77 -5.22 7.83
CA THR A 157 -5.73 -4.56 8.73
C THR A 157 -6.10 -5.39 9.97
N LEU A 158 -5.19 -6.21 10.48
CA LEU A 158 -5.35 -6.92 11.75
C LEU A 158 -5.50 -5.94 12.95
N PRO A 159 -5.94 -6.38 14.14
CA PRO A 159 -6.35 -5.48 15.22
C PRO A 159 -5.27 -4.50 15.70
N HIS A 160 -4.00 -4.86 15.52
CA HIS A 160 -2.82 -4.06 15.87
C HIS A 160 -2.39 -3.08 14.77
N SER A 161 -3.06 -3.07 13.61
CA SER A 161 -2.71 -2.22 12.46
C SER A 161 -2.82 -0.73 12.82
N PRO A 162 -1.73 0.07 12.71
CA PRO A 162 -1.76 1.49 13.02
C PRO A 162 -2.76 2.28 12.16
N GLY A 163 -2.92 1.89 10.89
CA GLY A 163 -3.87 2.52 9.97
C GLY A 163 -5.32 2.38 10.44
N LEU A 164 -5.64 1.25 11.07
CA LEU A 164 -6.96 0.96 11.62
C LEU A 164 -7.26 1.83 12.86
N PHE A 165 -6.28 2.05 13.74
CA PHE A 165 -6.41 2.99 14.86
C PHE A 165 -6.62 4.43 14.39
N LEU A 166 -5.86 4.87 13.38
CA LEU A 166 -6.02 6.21 12.82
C LEU A 166 -7.41 6.38 12.17
N MET A 167 -7.86 5.40 11.40
CA MET A 167 -9.19 5.42 10.78
C MET A 167 -10.29 5.52 11.83
N PHE A 168 -10.23 4.72 12.89
CA PHE A 168 -11.21 4.76 13.98
C PHE A 168 -11.18 6.09 14.74
N ALA A 169 -10.00 6.66 14.98
CA ALA A 169 -9.87 7.96 15.63
C ALA A 169 -10.54 9.08 14.80
N VAL A 170 -10.34 9.09 13.47
CA VAL A 170 -10.93 10.09 12.57
C VAL A 170 -12.45 9.91 12.46
N LEU A 171 -12.93 8.66 12.43
CA LEU A 171 -14.36 8.34 12.30
C LEU A 171 -15.11 8.36 13.65
N GLY A 172 -14.42 8.53 14.78
CA GLY A 172 -15.02 8.44 16.11
C GLY A 172 -15.56 7.04 16.46
N LEU A 173 -14.97 5.99 15.89
CA LEU A 173 -15.37 4.60 16.07
C LEU A 173 -14.43 3.87 17.04
N ASN A 174 -14.81 2.67 17.47
CA ASN A 174 -13.96 1.80 18.28
C ASN A 174 -13.94 0.37 17.72
N HIS A 175 -12.95 -0.43 18.13
CA HIS A 175 -12.81 -1.83 17.68
C HIS A 175 -14.06 -2.66 17.93
N LYS A 176 -14.77 -2.42 19.04
CA LYS A 176 -15.96 -3.21 19.40
C LYS A 176 -17.11 -3.01 18.39
N THR A 177 -17.29 -1.79 17.87
CA THR A 177 -18.39 -1.48 16.95
C THR A 177 -18.01 -1.65 15.49
N ALA A 178 -16.80 -1.29 15.09
CA ALA A 178 -16.43 -1.18 13.69
C ALA A 178 -15.56 -2.33 13.17
N TYR A 179 -14.77 -3.00 14.02
CA TYR A 179 -13.77 -3.97 13.56
C TYR A 179 -14.39 -5.15 12.79
N LYS A 180 -15.58 -5.62 13.16
CA LYS A 180 -16.26 -6.69 12.43
C LYS A 180 -16.48 -6.33 10.96
N HIS A 181 -16.86 -5.09 10.67
CA HIS A 181 -17.07 -4.62 9.30
C HIS A 181 -15.74 -4.48 8.56
N VAL A 182 -14.71 -3.95 9.23
CA VAL A 182 -13.36 -3.84 8.66
C VAL A 182 -12.80 -5.22 8.34
N PHE A 183 -12.95 -6.18 9.23
CA PHE A 183 -12.50 -7.56 9.04
C PHE A 183 -13.13 -8.21 7.80
N VAL A 184 -14.44 -8.05 7.62
CA VAL A 184 -15.12 -8.63 6.44
C VAL A 184 -14.65 -7.94 5.16
N CYS A 185 -14.62 -6.60 5.14
CA CYS A 185 -14.33 -5.86 3.91
C CYS A 185 -12.84 -5.84 3.54
N SER A 186 -11.94 -5.83 4.52
CA SER A 186 -10.50 -5.60 4.33
C SER A 186 -9.64 -6.84 4.56
N ILE A 187 -10.16 -7.88 5.22
CA ILE A 187 -9.43 -9.15 5.41
C ILE A 187 -10.11 -10.26 4.61
N MET A 188 -11.39 -10.54 4.87
CA MET A 188 -12.05 -11.71 4.27
C MET A 188 -12.14 -11.60 2.75
N ILE A 189 -12.59 -10.46 2.21
CA ILE A 189 -12.69 -10.28 0.76
C ILE A 189 -11.31 -10.31 0.09
N PRO A 190 -10.29 -9.54 0.53
CA PRO A 190 -8.96 -9.60 -0.07
C PRO A 190 -8.28 -10.97 0.07
N LEU A 191 -8.53 -11.69 1.17
CA LEU A 191 -8.07 -13.07 1.34
C LEU A 191 -8.68 -14.00 0.28
N ILE A 192 -10.00 -13.94 0.06
CA ILE A 192 -10.68 -14.71 -0.98
C ILE A 192 -10.10 -14.37 -2.36
N VAL A 193 -9.93 -13.08 -2.67
CA VAL A 193 -9.35 -12.63 -3.95
C VAL A 193 -7.93 -13.16 -4.11
N THR A 194 -7.12 -13.14 -3.05
CA THR A 194 -5.76 -13.68 -3.05
C THR A 194 -5.77 -15.17 -3.35
N VAL A 195 -6.61 -15.95 -2.65
CA VAL A 195 -6.71 -17.41 -2.83
C VAL A 195 -7.17 -17.76 -4.25
N VAL A 196 -8.25 -17.13 -4.73
CA VAL A 196 -8.77 -17.37 -6.09
C VAL A 196 -7.75 -17.00 -7.16
N SER A 197 -7.11 -15.84 -7.04
CA SER A 197 -6.07 -15.40 -7.99
C SER A 197 -4.88 -16.36 -8.00
N THR A 198 -4.49 -16.86 -6.82
CA THR A 198 -3.41 -17.83 -6.68
C THR A 198 -3.75 -19.15 -7.36
N ILE A 199 -4.95 -19.69 -7.11
CA ILE A 199 -5.40 -20.96 -7.72
C ILE A 199 -5.42 -20.84 -9.23
N ILE A 200 -6.03 -19.79 -9.78
CA ILE A 200 -6.07 -19.56 -11.23
C ILE A 200 -4.65 -19.51 -11.78
N ILE A 201 -3.79 -18.67 -11.22
CA ILE A 201 -2.44 -18.48 -11.75
C ILE A 201 -1.59 -19.75 -11.66
N VAL A 202 -1.68 -20.50 -10.55
CA VAL A 202 -0.92 -21.75 -10.37
C VAL A 202 -1.46 -22.89 -11.25
N MET A 203 -2.74 -22.89 -11.61
CA MET A 203 -3.32 -23.90 -12.50
C MET A 203 -3.03 -23.66 -13.99
N PHE A 204 -2.79 -22.41 -14.39
CA PHE A 204 -2.60 -22.02 -15.80
C PHE A 204 -1.14 -21.68 -16.17
N LEU A 205 -0.19 -21.80 -15.23
CA LEU A 205 1.27 -21.64 -15.44
C LEU A 205 2.01 -22.96 -15.20
#